data_AF-M7BD11-F1
#
_entry.id   AF-M7BD11-F1
#
_cell.length_a   1.000
_cell.length_b   1.000
_cell.length_c   1.000
_cell.angle_alpha   90.00
_cell.angle_beta   90.00
_cell.angle_gamma   90.00
#
_symmetry.space_group_name_H-M   'P 1'
#
loop_
_entity.id
_entity.type
_entity.pdbx_description
1 polymer ?
#
loop_
_entity_poly.entity_id
_entity_poly.type
_entity_poly.pdbx_seq_one_letter_code
_entity_poly.pdbx_strand_id
1 'polypeptide(L)'
;MRGSEVPLLPAPARPTALGRSCRLSVSQTTLDTECCAFTEQALHHGTETEVLLVKKQMSERLSALARQVEQPQENDQLDYVVETDGVRKSILNLGVLITTSAIAHKTPQENDQLDYVVETDGVRKSILNLGVLITTSAIAHKTVATGEGLRPAVVGEASSLTITTKDKAGELVRSGSASLQPQVRAPDGSRAEAEVLDNKNGTYELVYTPRQEGDFLLSILLYGQPIKGSPFRTKALKACDVPPSPDDVKRRVKSPSSGHIRQKAVRRPSSMYGTGKKKENPIEDELIFRVGSRGREKGEFTNLQGISTSSSGRIVVADSNNQCVQVFSNEGQFRLRFGVRGRSPGQLQRPTGVTVDMNGDIIIADYDNRWVSIFSPEGKFKTKIGAGRLMGPKGVAVDRNGHIIVVDNKACCVFIFQSNGKLVTKFGSRGTAERQFAGPHFVAVNNKNEIVVTDFHNHSVKVYSADGEFLFKFGSHGEGNGQFNAPTGVAVDSNGNIIVADWGNSRIQVFDSSGSFLSYINTLADPLYGPQGLALTSDGHVVVADSGNHCFKAYRYLQ
;
A
#
# COMPACT_ATOMS: atom_id res chain seq x y z
N MET A 1 52.45 -18.07 67.19
CA MET A 1 51.46 -18.48 68.21
C MET A 1 50.11 -18.47 67.52
N ARG A 2 49.60 -19.53 66.88
CA ARG A 2 49.16 -20.86 67.34
C ARG A 2 48.24 -20.83 68.57
N GLY A 3 46.96 -21.07 68.32
CA GLY A 3 45.92 -21.65 69.18
C GLY A 3 44.68 -21.86 68.29
N SER A 4 44.34 -23.09 67.85
CA SER A 4 43.49 -24.09 68.53
C SER A 4 42.05 -23.55 68.74
N GLU A 5 40.95 -24.22 68.40
CA GLU A 5 40.64 -25.63 68.61
C GLU A 5 39.33 -26.07 67.91
N VAL A 6 39.13 -27.38 67.90
CA VAL A 6 38.15 -28.29 67.24
C VAL A 6 36.67 -28.05 67.61
N PRO A 7 35.68 -28.48 66.77
CA PRO A 7 34.35 -28.83 67.27
C PRO A 7 34.05 -30.36 67.21
N LEU A 8 33.34 -30.80 68.25
CA LEU A 8 32.91 -32.17 68.58
C LEU A 8 31.67 -32.64 67.79
N LEU A 9 31.60 -33.95 67.51
CA LEU A 9 30.45 -34.78 67.09
C LEU A 9 29.43 -34.97 68.25
N PRO A 10 28.19 -35.56 68.11
CA PRO A 10 27.74 -36.55 67.10
C PRO A 10 26.26 -36.45 66.58
N ALA A 11 25.92 -37.36 65.64
CA ALA A 11 24.61 -37.63 65.00
C ALA A 11 23.63 -38.41 65.95
N PRO A 12 22.35 -38.80 65.62
CA PRO A 12 21.95 -39.54 64.38
C PRO A 12 20.48 -39.46 63.84
N ALA A 13 20.29 -40.13 62.67
CA ALA A 13 19.11 -40.83 62.10
C ALA A 13 17.90 -40.01 61.55
N ARG A 14 17.63 -39.96 60.22
CA ARG A 14 17.09 -40.96 59.24
C ARG A 14 15.60 -41.35 59.49
N PRO A 15 14.85 -41.88 58.49
CA PRO A 15 14.89 -41.74 57.02
C PRO A 15 13.46 -41.65 56.38
N THR A 16 13.36 -41.44 55.05
CA THR A 16 12.47 -42.18 54.11
C THR A 16 12.67 -41.56 52.71
N ALA A 17 13.35 -42.25 51.78
CA ALA A 17 12.82 -43.30 50.87
C ALA A 17 12.23 -42.65 49.61
N LEU A 18 12.56 -42.99 48.36
CA LEU A 18 13.31 -44.05 47.67
C LEU A 18 13.70 -43.42 46.31
N GLY A 19 14.92 -43.60 45.79
CA GLY A 19 15.23 -44.65 44.81
C GLY A 19 14.83 -44.23 43.38
N ARG A 20 15.65 -44.21 42.34
CA ARG A 20 16.95 -44.85 42.05
C ARG A 20 17.69 -44.01 41.01
N SER A 21 19.00 -43.92 41.16
CA SER A 21 19.91 -43.65 40.05
C SER A 21 20.12 -44.96 39.28
N CYS A 22 19.96 -44.92 37.96
CA CYS A 22 20.69 -45.81 37.06
C CYS A 22 21.52 -44.92 36.13
N ARG A 23 22.85 -45.02 36.29
CA ARG A 23 23.82 -44.60 35.27
C ARG A 23 23.62 -45.46 34.02
N LEU A 24 23.64 -44.81 32.86
CA LEU A 24 24.29 -45.36 31.67
C LEU A 24 25.17 -44.26 31.09
N SER A 25 26.44 -44.62 30.94
CA SER A 25 27.55 -43.85 30.43
C SER A 25 27.42 -43.51 28.95
N VAL A 26 27.75 -42.26 28.61
CA VAL A 26 28.57 -41.82 27.46
C VAL A 26 28.35 -42.57 26.14
N SER A 27 27.62 -41.94 25.21
CA SER A 27 28.04 -41.67 23.82
C SER A 27 26.84 -41.23 22.97
N GLN A 28 26.48 -39.94 22.99
CA GLN A 28 25.50 -39.42 22.02
C GLN A 28 25.71 -37.95 21.60
N THR A 29 26.78 -37.31 22.06
CA THR A 29 27.17 -35.95 21.63
C THR A 29 28.05 -35.94 20.37
N THR A 30 28.31 -37.09 19.76
CA THR A 30 29.06 -37.20 18.50
C THR A 30 28.19 -37.57 17.29
N LEU A 31 26.88 -37.76 17.44
CA LEU A 31 25.98 -38.14 16.33
C LEU A 31 25.14 -36.97 15.75
N ASP A 32 24.92 -35.89 16.50
CA ASP A 32 24.09 -34.78 16.01
C ASP A 32 24.85 -33.79 15.11
N THR A 33 26.17 -33.70 15.21
CA THR A 33 27.00 -32.93 14.27
C THR A 33 27.15 -33.59 12.90
N GLU A 34 27.05 -34.93 12.82
CA GLU A 34 27.10 -35.64 11.52
C GLU A 34 25.76 -35.58 10.77
N CYS A 35 24.63 -35.47 11.49
CA CYS A 35 23.31 -35.42 10.86
C CYS A 35 23.02 -34.06 10.18
N CYS A 36 23.45 -32.96 10.80
CA CYS A 36 23.31 -31.61 10.22
C CYS A 36 24.19 -31.41 8.98
N ALA A 37 25.44 -31.91 9.02
CA ALA A 37 26.34 -31.85 7.87
C ALA A 37 25.81 -32.68 6.68
N PHE A 38 25.25 -33.86 6.94
CA PHE A 38 24.65 -34.70 5.89
C PHE A 38 23.43 -34.04 5.24
N THR A 39 22.54 -33.40 6.02
CA THR A 39 21.38 -32.69 5.46
C THR A 39 21.77 -31.50 4.59
N GLU A 40 22.83 -30.78 4.95
CA GLU A 40 23.32 -29.62 4.20
C GLU A 40 24.03 -30.05 2.90
N GLN A 41 24.81 -31.13 2.96
CA GLN A 41 25.44 -31.72 1.75
C GLN A 41 24.42 -32.34 0.81
N ALA A 42 23.40 -33.05 1.31
CA ALA A 42 22.37 -33.68 0.49
C ALA A 42 21.52 -32.65 -0.26
N LEU A 43 21.21 -31.50 0.35
CA LEU A 43 20.40 -30.44 -0.27
C LEU A 43 21.16 -29.65 -1.34
N HIS A 44 22.49 -29.54 -1.25
CA HIS A 44 23.31 -28.79 -2.20
C HIS A 44 23.98 -29.66 -3.27
N HIS A 45 24.33 -30.91 -2.97
CA HIS A 45 25.14 -31.78 -3.83
C HIS A 45 24.64 -33.24 -3.90
N GLY A 46 23.54 -33.59 -3.22
CA GLY A 46 23.02 -34.96 -3.16
C GLY A 46 22.26 -35.38 -4.43
N THR A 47 22.09 -36.69 -4.62
CA THR A 47 21.27 -37.20 -5.72
C THR A 47 19.79 -36.93 -5.47
N GLU A 48 18.97 -36.90 -6.53
CA GLU A 48 17.55 -36.53 -6.46
C GLU A 48 16.74 -37.33 -5.40
N THR A 49 17.14 -38.58 -5.16
CA THR A 49 16.61 -39.48 -4.14
C THR A 49 16.93 -39.05 -2.69
N GLU A 50 18.10 -38.47 -2.43
CA GLU A 50 18.53 -38.03 -1.11
C GLU A 50 17.83 -36.73 -0.71
N VAL A 51 17.67 -35.82 -1.66
CA VAL A 51 16.90 -34.58 -1.49
C VAL A 51 15.43 -34.88 -1.18
N LEU A 52 14.84 -35.88 -1.85
CA LEU A 52 13.46 -36.31 -1.62
C LEU A 52 13.25 -36.91 -0.22
N LEU A 53 14.22 -37.69 0.27
CA LEU A 53 14.16 -38.28 1.59
C LEU A 53 14.21 -37.21 2.69
N VAL A 54 15.12 -36.23 2.56
CA VAL A 54 15.25 -35.11 3.50
C VAL A 54 13.99 -34.22 3.49
N LYS A 55 13.43 -33.94 2.31
CA LYS A 55 12.16 -33.18 2.19
C LYS A 55 10.98 -33.90 2.84
N LYS A 56 10.87 -35.22 2.66
CA LYS A 56 9.81 -36.02 3.29
C LYS A 56 9.92 -35.99 4.82
N GLN A 57 11.13 -36.16 5.34
CA GLN A 57 11.39 -36.18 6.78
C GLN A 57 11.13 -34.83 7.45
N MET A 58 11.43 -33.71 6.77
CA MET A 58 11.11 -32.37 7.26
C MET A 58 9.60 -32.06 7.21
N SER A 59 8.90 -32.51 6.17
CA SER A 59 7.44 -32.36 6.03
C SER A 59 6.67 -33.11 7.13
N GLU A 60 7.11 -34.32 7.48
CA GLU A 60 6.53 -35.10 8.58
C GLU A 60 6.75 -34.46 9.95
N ARG A 61 7.89 -33.78 10.17
CA ARG A 61 8.12 -33.02 11.42
C ARG A 61 7.32 -31.72 11.49
N LEU A 62 7.18 -31.00 10.38
CA LEU A 62 6.35 -29.79 10.31
C LEU A 62 4.86 -30.08 10.52
N SER A 63 4.37 -31.21 9.98
CA SER A 63 2.99 -31.65 10.20
C SER A 63 2.74 -32.17 11.62
N ALA A 64 3.75 -32.70 12.30
CA ALA A 64 3.66 -33.05 13.73
C ALA A 64 3.57 -31.79 14.62
N LEU A 65 4.34 -30.74 14.31
CA LEU A 65 4.29 -29.45 15.01
C LEU A 65 2.96 -28.71 14.79
N ALA A 66 2.37 -28.81 13.60
CA ALA A 66 1.10 -28.17 13.28
C ALA A 66 -0.12 -28.78 14.02
N ARG A 67 0.03 -29.96 14.65
CA ARG A 67 -1.06 -30.64 15.39
C ARG A 67 -1.11 -30.30 16.88
N GLN A 68 -0.14 -29.57 17.43
CA GLN A 68 -0.19 -29.11 18.82
C GLN A 68 -0.93 -27.76 18.91
N VAL A 69 -2.24 -27.82 19.17
CA VAL A 69 -3.03 -26.68 19.62
C VAL A 69 -3.31 -26.89 21.10
N GLU A 70 -2.56 -26.22 21.98
CA GLU A 70 -2.93 -26.08 23.39
C GLU A 70 -3.51 -24.68 23.64
N GLN A 71 -4.62 -24.65 24.37
CA GLN A 71 -5.27 -23.45 24.88
C GLN A 71 -4.40 -22.83 25.98
N PRO A 72 -4.24 -21.50 26.05
CA PRO A 72 -3.46 -20.92 27.13
C PRO A 72 -4.33 -20.83 28.38
N GLN A 73 -3.96 -21.58 29.42
CA GLN A 73 -4.24 -21.19 30.80
C GLN A 73 -2.98 -20.60 31.42
N GLU A 74 -3.25 -19.72 32.39
CA GLU A 74 -2.37 -18.72 32.98
C GLU A 74 -1.05 -19.23 33.56
N ASN A 75 -0.03 -18.38 33.38
CA ASN A 75 1.18 -18.19 34.17
C ASN A 75 1.98 -19.43 34.57
N ASP A 76 3.12 -19.63 33.90
CA ASP A 76 4.38 -19.90 34.59
C ASP A 76 5.59 -19.54 33.72
N GLN A 77 6.62 -19.05 34.40
CA GLN A 77 7.88 -18.55 33.86
C GLN A 77 8.71 -19.72 33.31
N LEU A 78 8.99 -19.71 32.00
CA LEU A 78 9.90 -20.65 31.36
C LEU A 78 11.20 -19.92 30.98
N ASP A 79 12.28 -20.20 31.73
CA ASP A 79 13.65 -19.96 31.29
C ASP A 79 13.94 -20.86 30.08
N TYR A 80 13.98 -20.27 28.89
CA TYR A 80 14.41 -20.95 27.67
C TYR A 80 15.80 -20.43 27.29
N VAL A 81 16.83 -21.21 27.65
CA VAL A 81 18.22 -20.98 27.22
C VAL A 81 18.33 -21.40 25.75
N VAL A 82 18.29 -20.43 24.84
CA VAL A 82 18.61 -20.65 23.42
C VAL A 82 20.10 -20.42 23.22
N GLU A 83 20.79 -21.40 22.63
CA GLU A 83 22.17 -21.30 22.17
C GLU A 83 22.35 -20.09 21.24
N THR A 84 23.10 -19.10 21.72
CA THR A 84 23.16 -17.75 21.15
C THR A 84 24.05 -17.59 19.93
N ASP A 85 24.69 -18.64 19.40
CA ASP A 85 25.68 -18.45 18.31
C ASP A 85 25.10 -18.61 16.89
N GLY A 86 24.06 -19.43 16.71
CA GLY A 86 23.36 -19.55 15.42
C GLY A 86 22.50 -18.32 15.11
N VAL A 87 21.74 -17.87 16.11
CA VAL A 87 20.87 -16.69 16.01
C VAL A 87 21.69 -15.40 15.85
N ARG A 88 22.85 -15.30 16.52
CA ARG A 88 23.76 -14.16 16.37
C ARG A 88 24.34 -14.05 14.96
N LYS A 89 24.64 -15.16 14.29
CA LYS A 89 25.10 -15.16 12.89
C LYS A 89 23.99 -14.77 11.90
N SER A 90 22.75 -15.21 12.13
CA SER A 90 21.61 -14.81 11.30
C SER A 90 21.23 -13.34 11.48
N ILE A 91 21.38 -12.79 12.70
CA ILE A 91 21.10 -11.37 13.00
C ILE A 91 22.24 -10.44 12.53
N LEU A 92 23.49 -10.92 12.47
CA LEU A 92 24.62 -10.13 11.96
C LEU A 92 24.52 -9.80 10.45
N ASN A 93 23.69 -10.53 9.69
CA ASN A 93 23.42 -10.22 8.28
C ASN A 93 22.23 -9.27 8.05
N LEU A 94 21.60 -8.75 9.11
CA LEU A 94 20.42 -7.87 9.01
C LEU A 94 20.54 -6.51 9.69
N GLY A 95 21.74 -6.11 10.12
CA GLY A 95 22.05 -4.70 10.40
C GLY A 95 22.42 -4.39 11.86
N VAL A 96 23.70 -4.05 12.03
CA VAL A 96 24.37 -3.23 13.06
C VAL A 96 23.65 -2.99 14.40
N LEU A 97 24.16 -3.64 15.46
CA LEU A 97 24.06 -3.17 16.85
C LEU A 97 25.24 -2.20 17.11
N ILE A 98 24.99 -0.89 17.23
CA ILE A 98 26.01 0.06 17.74
C ILE A 98 25.91 0.05 19.26
N THR A 99 26.74 -0.74 19.94
CA THR A 99 27.04 -0.51 21.35
C THR A 99 28.06 0.62 21.44
N THR A 100 27.64 1.79 21.92
CA THR A 100 28.59 2.82 22.35
C THR A 100 29.44 2.27 23.48
N SER A 101 30.75 2.19 23.25
CA SER A 101 31.75 1.97 24.28
C SER A 101 31.70 3.10 25.32
N ALA A 102 31.10 2.82 26.46
CA ALA A 102 31.41 3.49 27.72
C ALA A 102 31.74 2.40 28.74
N ILE A 103 33.02 2.04 28.81
CA ILE A 103 33.56 1.33 29.97
C ILE A 103 33.47 2.30 31.14
N ALA A 104 32.49 2.11 32.01
CA ALA A 104 32.53 2.61 33.37
C ALA A 104 31.78 1.63 34.27
N HIS A 105 32.55 0.89 35.07
CA HIS A 105 32.10 0.02 36.14
C HIS A 105 30.87 0.55 36.88
N LYS A 106 29.76 -0.21 36.89
CA LYS A 106 28.82 -0.27 38.02
C LYS A 106 28.15 -1.65 38.07
N THR A 107 28.06 -2.16 39.29
CA THR A 107 27.47 -3.44 39.70
C THR A 107 25.94 -3.48 39.50
N PRO A 108 25.32 -4.66 39.39
CA PRO A 108 23.95 -4.80 38.92
C PRO A 108 22.97 -4.65 40.08
N GLN A 109 22.46 -3.44 40.28
CA GLN A 109 21.14 -3.26 40.89
C GLN A 109 20.46 -2.08 40.21
N GLU A 110 19.19 -2.29 39.87
CA GLU A 110 18.17 -1.32 39.43
C GLU A 110 17.86 -1.22 37.93
N ASN A 111 16.82 -1.97 37.55
CA ASN A 111 15.70 -1.57 36.68
C ASN A 111 15.97 -1.13 35.24
N ASP A 112 16.44 -2.04 34.39
CA ASP A 112 16.22 -1.90 32.95
C ASP A 112 14.88 -2.56 32.57
N GLN A 113 13.90 -1.72 32.22
CA GLN A 113 12.65 -2.16 31.61
C GLN A 113 12.95 -2.58 30.17
N LEU A 114 12.92 -3.88 29.89
CA LEU A 114 13.07 -4.43 28.56
C LEU A 114 11.72 -4.28 27.82
N ASP A 115 11.58 -3.22 27.03
CA ASP A 115 10.50 -3.13 26.04
C ASP A 115 10.84 -4.05 24.87
N TYR A 116 10.18 -5.21 24.82
CA TYR A 116 10.20 -6.08 23.66
C TYR A 116 9.32 -5.48 22.56
N VAL A 117 9.91 -4.58 21.77
CA VAL A 117 9.29 -4.07 20.54
C VAL A 117 9.60 -5.05 19.42
N VAL A 118 8.65 -5.94 19.11
CA VAL A 118 8.71 -6.71 17.86
C VAL A 118 8.60 -5.71 16.71
N GLU A 119 9.63 -5.63 15.87
CA GLU A 119 9.51 -4.98 14.56
C GLU A 119 8.56 -5.81 13.67
N THR A 120 7.26 -5.59 13.84
CA THR A 120 6.22 -6.24 13.04
C THR A 120 6.36 -5.91 11.55
N ASP A 121 7.07 -4.84 11.21
CA ASP A 121 7.32 -4.42 9.84
C ASP A 121 8.32 -5.31 9.11
N GLY A 122 9.31 -5.88 9.80
CA GLY A 122 10.22 -6.87 9.23
C GLY A 122 9.49 -8.16 8.87
N VAL A 123 8.68 -8.66 9.81
CA VAL A 123 7.84 -9.86 9.62
C VAL A 123 6.78 -9.64 8.53
N ARG A 124 6.13 -8.46 8.52
CA ARG A 124 5.16 -8.06 7.50
C ARG A 124 5.80 -8.01 6.11
N LYS A 125 7.01 -7.45 5.96
CA LYS A 125 7.76 -7.43 4.70
C LYS A 125 8.11 -8.84 4.20
N SER A 126 8.49 -9.74 5.10
CA SER A 126 8.75 -11.15 4.75
C SER A 126 7.49 -11.89 4.30
N ILE A 127 6.33 -11.61 4.90
CA ILE A 127 5.03 -12.17 4.48
C ILE A 127 4.60 -11.60 3.12
N LEU A 128 4.83 -10.31 2.87
CA LEU A 128 4.53 -9.67 1.58
C LEU A 128 5.33 -10.25 0.41
N ASN A 129 6.54 -10.74 0.65
CA ASN A 129 7.35 -11.44 -0.36
C ASN A 129 6.83 -12.86 -0.67
N LEU A 130 5.98 -13.43 0.19
CA LEU A 130 5.34 -14.74 -0.02
C LEU A 130 3.94 -14.62 -0.65
N GLY A 131 3.33 -13.43 -0.64
CA GLY A 131 2.03 -13.15 -1.26
C GLY A 131 1.33 -11.92 -0.67
N VAL A 132 0.13 -11.61 -1.17
CA VAL A 132 -0.70 -10.49 -0.66
C VAL A 132 -1.47 -10.94 0.57
N LEU A 133 -1.14 -10.39 1.74
CA LEU A 133 -1.90 -10.61 2.96
C LEU A 133 -3.11 -9.65 3.00
N ILE A 134 -4.27 -10.11 2.54
CA ILE A 134 -5.53 -9.37 2.66
C ILE A 134 -6.05 -9.53 4.10
N THR A 135 -5.71 -8.58 4.97
CA THR A 135 -6.22 -8.54 6.34
C THR A 135 -7.41 -7.60 6.42
N THR A 136 -8.55 -8.07 6.93
CA THR A 136 -9.64 -7.18 7.37
C THR A 136 -9.73 -7.21 8.88
N SER A 137 -10.16 -6.10 9.48
CA SER A 137 -10.43 -6.02 10.93
C SER A 137 -11.80 -6.60 11.32
N ALA A 138 -12.49 -7.25 10.37
CA ALA A 138 -13.86 -7.72 10.54
C ALA A 138 -13.92 -8.94 11.47
N ILE A 139 -14.84 -8.89 12.43
CA ILE A 139 -15.08 -9.96 13.41
C ILE A 139 -16.45 -10.59 13.14
N ALA A 140 -16.49 -11.92 13.04
CA ALA A 140 -17.69 -12.67 12.66
C ALA A 140 -18.88 -12.38 13.60
N HIS A 141 -18.71 -12.60 14.92
CA HIS A 141 -19.79 -12.43 15.89
C HIS A 141 -20.23 -10.97 16.14
N LYS A 142 -19.53 -9.98 15.56
CA LYS A 142 -19.91 -8.56 15.58
C LYS A 142 -20.57 -8.12 14.28
N THR A 143 -20.22 -8.77 13.17
CA THR A 143 -20.79 -8.54 11.84
C THR A 143 -22.28 -8.90 11.82
N VAL A 144 -23.08 -8.06 11.16
CA VAL A 144 -24.54 -8.15 11.13
C VAL A 144 -25.06 -8.25 9.71
N ALA A 145 -26.15 -8.97 9.52
CA ALA A 145 -26.88 -9.06 8.26
C ALA A 145 -28.28 -8.43 8.41
N THR A 146 -28.70 -7.65 7.41
CA THR A 146 -29.99 -6.94 7.37
C THR A 146 -30.51 -6.85 5.95
N GLY A 147 -31.82 -6.98 5.73
CA GLY A 147 -32.43 -6.79 4.41
C GLY A 147 -33.67 -7.67 4.20
N GLU A 148 -34.32 -7.51 3.05
CA GLU A 148 -35.51 -8.29 2.67
C GLU A 148 -35.22 -9.79 2.58
N GLY A 149 -33.98 -10.17 2.25
CA GLY A 149 -33.55 -11.58 2.18
C GLY A 149 -33.53 -12.34 3.51
N LEU A 150 -33.78 -11.68 4.64
CA LEU A 150 -34.00 -12.33 5.95
C LEU A 150 -35.49 -12.50 6.28
N ARG A 151 -36.40 -12.00 5.43
CA ARG A 151 -37.86 -12.12 5.57
C ARG A 151 -38.39 -13.30 4.73
N PRO A 152 -39.69 -13.62 4.79
CA PRO A 152 -40.27 -14.61 3.90
C PRO A 152 -40.04 -14.23 2.44
N ALA A 153 -39.40 -15.11 1.69
CA ALA A 153 -39.03 -14.89 0.30
C ALA A 153 -40.10 -15.48 -0.65
N VAL A 154 -40.16 -14.97 -1.88
CA VAL A 154 -41.05 -15.51 -2.92
C VAL A 154 -40.29 -16.52 -3.76
N VAL A 155 -40.89 -17.69 -3.98
CA VAL A 155 -40.29 -18.74 -4.81
C VAL A 155 -40.08 -18.22 -6.23
N GLY A 156 -38.85 -18.31 -6.72
CA GLY A 156 -38.46 -17.85 -8.05
C GLY A 156 -38.06 -16.37 -8.14
N GLU A 157 -38.21 -15.58 -7.07
CA GLU A 157 -37.73 -14.19 -7.04
C GLU A 157 -36.42 -14.06 -6.28
N ALA A 158 -35.49 -13.26 -6.81
CA ALA A 158 -34.22 -13.00 -6.16
C ALA A 158 -34.43 -12.17 -4.89
N SER A 159 -33.93 -12.66 -3.76
CA SER A 159 -33.98 -11.99 -2.48
C SER A 159 -32.58 -11.53 -2.09
N SER A 160 -32.43 -10.24 -1.77
CA SER A 160 -31.15 -9.64 -1.40
C SER A 160 -31.09 -9.25 0.08
N LEU A 161 -29.91 -9.38 0.68
CA LEU A 161 -29.62 -8.89 2.03
C LEU A 161 -28.22 -8.27 2.07
N THR A 162 -28.07 -7.27 2.93
CA THR A 162 -26.82 -6.55 3.14
C THR A 162 -26.12 -7.08 4.38
N ILE A 163 -24.84 -7.42 4.27
CA ILE A 163 -23.96 -7.81 5.37
C ILE A 163 -23.06 -6.63 5.66
N THR A 164 -23.05 -6.16 6.90
CA THR A 164 -22.24 -5.03 7.36
C THR A 164 -21.18 -5.55 8.32
N THR A 165 -19.92 -5.53 7.87
CA THR A 165 -18.79 -6.01 8.67
C THR A 165 -18.43 -5.02 9.77
N LYS A 166 -18.12 -5.54 10.97
CA LYS A 166 -17.80 -4.74 12.15
C LYS A 166 -16.51 -5.21 12.80
N ASP A 167 -15.77 -4.27 13.37
CA ASP A 167 -14.52 -4.54 14.08
C ASP A 167 -14.75 -4.91 15.56
N LYS A 168 -13.65 -4.99 16.33
CA LYS A 168 -13.68 -5.29 17.78
C LYS A 168 -14.44 -4.23 18.59
N ALA A 169 -14.38 -2.97 18.18
CA ALA A 169 -15.09 -1.87 18.82
C ALA A 169 -16.58 -1.83 18.43
N GLY A 170 -16.98 -2.57 17.38
CA GLY A 170 -18.34 -2.58 16.85
C GLY A 170 -18.59 -1.51 15.80
N GLU A 171 -17.53 -0.84 15.36
CA GLU A 171 -17.53 0.16 14.30
C GLU A 171 -17.53 -0.50 12.92
N LEU A 172 -18.02 0.24 11.93
CA LEU A 172 -18.05 -0.21 10.54
C LEU A 172 -16.62 -0.36 10.01
N VAL A 173 -16.28 -1.56 9.54
CA VAL A 173 -15.05 -1.77 8.77
C VAL A 173 -15.20 -1.04 7.44
N ARG A 174 -14.24 -0.20 7.07
CA ARG A 174 -14.31 0.60 5.83
C ARG A 174 -13.56 -0.02 4.64
N SER A 175 -12.98 -1.20 4.85
CA SER A 175 -12.30 -1.99 3.81
C SER A 175 -13.16 -3.19 3.38
N GLY A 176 -13.11 -3.51 2.08
CA GLY A 176 -13.70 -4.74 1.53
C GLY A 176 -12.80 -5.96 1.69
N SER A 177 -13.07 -6.99 0.88
CA SER A 177 -12.27 -8.21 0.72
C SER A 177 -12.26 -9.17 1.92
N ALA A 178 -13.28 -9.10 2.76
CA ALA A 178 -13.51 -10.07 3.82
C ALA A 178 -14.02 -11.39 3.20
N SER A 179 -13.49 -12.53 3.66
CA SER A 179 -13.87 -13.83 3.13
C SER A 179 -15.22 -14.27 3.69
N LEU A 180 -16.29 -14.00 2.93
CA LEU A 180 -17.66 -14.42 3.23
C LEU A 180 -18.02 -15.69 2.44
N GLN A 181 -18.56 -16.68 3.16
CA GLN A 181 -19.04 -17.93 2.60
C GLN A 181 -20.51 -18.10 2.95
N PRO A 182 -21.45 -17.74 2.04
CA PRO A 182 -22.86 -18.04 2.22
C PRO A 182 -23.13 -19.51 1.90
N GLN A 183 -24.02 -20.12 2.67
CA GLN A 183 -24.55 -21.45 2.43
C GLN A 183 -26.06 -21.39 2.63
N VAL A 184 -26.80 -21.53 1.53
CA VAL A 184 -28.27 -21.61 1.55
C VAL A 184 -28.66 -23.07 1.42
N ARG A 185 -29.30 -23.63 2.46
CA ARG A 185 -29.80 -25.00 2.47
C ARG A 185 -31.31 -25.00 2.31
N ALA A 186 -31.79 -25.69 1.29
CA ALA A 186 -33.20 -25.90 1.01
C ALA A 186 -33.81 -26.97 1.93
N PRO A 187 -35.14 -27.04 2.04
CA PRO A 187 -35.85 -28.02 2.87
C PRO A 187 -35.53 -29.49 2.50
N ASP A 188 -35.24 -29.74 1.22
CA ASP A 188 -34.83 -31.06 0.68
C ASP A 188 -33.35 -31.40 0.95
N GLY A 189 -32.62 -30.51 1.62
CA GLY A 189 -31.20 -30.65 1.91
C GLY A 189 -30.27 -30.21 0.77
N SER A 190 -30.81 -29.81 -0.39
CA SER A 190 -30.03 -29.27 -1.50
C SER A 190 -29.46 -27.89 -1.20
N ARG A 191 -28.37 -27.52 -1.88
CA ARG A 191 -27.74 -26.19 -1.75
C ARG A 191 -28.31 -25.26 -2.83
N ALA A 192 -28.81 -24.10 -2.44
CA ALA A 192 -29.21 -23.05 -3.38
C ALA A 192 -28.02 -22.14 -3.72
N GLU A 193 -28.02 -21.61 -4.93
CA GLU A 193 -27.00 -20.68 -5.41
C GLU A 193 -27.17 -19.32 -4.72
N ALA A 194 -26.05 -18.76 -4.29
CA ALA A 194 -26.00 -17.47 -3.64
C ALA A 194 -24.75 -16.72 -4.09
N GLU A 195 -24.93 -15.46 -4.44
CA GLU A 195 -23.87 -14.59 -4.95
C GLU A 195 -23.58 -13.48 -3.94
N VAL A 196 -22.30 -13.22 -3.67
CA VAL A 196 -21.85 -12.13 -2.79
C VAL A 196 -21.16 -11.09 -3.63
N LEU A 197 -21.69 -9.87 -3.60
CA LEU A 197 -21.05 -8.69 -4.14
C LEU A 197 -20.36 -7.93 -3.01
N ASP A 198 -19.07 -7.65 -3.17
CA ASP A 198 -18.31 -6.80 -2.26
C ASP A 198 -18.36 -5.33 -2.74
N ASN A 199 -18.96 -4.46 -1.93
CA ASN A 199 -19.07 -3.03 -2.24
C ASN A 199 -17.78 -2.25 -1.90
N LYS A 200 -16.71 -2.93 -1.48
CA LYS A 200 -15.39 -2.39 -1.15
C LYS A 200 -15.38 -1.32 -0.05
N ASN A 201 -16.45 -1.21 0.72
CA ASN A 201 -16.63 -0.28 1.83
C ASN A 201 -16.98 -0.98 3.15
N GLY A 202 -16.75 -2.30 3.21
CA GLY A 202 -17.10 -3.19 4.32
C GLY A 202 -18.58 -3.58 4.41
N THR A 203 -19.37 -3.21 3.42
CA THR A 203 -20.70 -3.79 3.17
C THR A 203 -20.63 -4.78 2.01
N TYR A 204 -21.42 -5.85 2.12
CA TYR A 204 -21.52 -6.90 1.11
C TYR A 204 -23.00 -7.13 0.81
N GLU A 205 -23.34 -7.32 -0.45
CA GLU A 205 -24.68 -7.64 -0.88
C GLU A 205 -24.75 -9.13 -1.24
N LEU A 206 -25.58 -9.88 -0.52
CA LEU A 206 -25.81 -11.29 -0.75
C LEU A 206 -27.17 -11.47 -1.41
N VAL A 207 -27.19 -12.05 -2.60
CA VAL A 207 -28.41 -12.35 -3.37
C VAL A 207 -28.57 -13.86 -3.47
N TYR A 208 -29.76 -14.36 -3.17
CA TYR A 208 -30.12 -15.77 -3.35
C TYR A 208 -31.53 -15.91 -3.93
N THR A 209 -31.76 -16.99 -4.67
CA THR A 209 -33.06 -17.27 -5.31
C THR A 209 -33.62 -18.61 -4.80
N PRO A 210 -34.68 -18.62 -3.98
CA PRO A 210 -35.30 -19.86 -3.52
C PRO A 210 -36.06 -20.54 -4.67
N ARG A 211 -35.73 -21.81 -4.94
CA ARG A 211 -36.34 -22.61 -6.02
C ARG A 211 -37.52 -23.48 -5.59
N GLN A 212 -37.74 -23.63 -4.29
CA GLN A 212 -38.77 -24.49 -3.72
C GLN A 212 -39.42 -23.81 -2.52
N GLU A 213 -40.62 -24.27 -2.12
CA GLU A 213 -41.30 -23.79 -0.93
C GLU A 213 -40.78 -24.46 0.33
N GLY A 214 -40.82 -23.74 1.45
CA GLY A 214 -40.51 -24.27 2.77
C GLY A 214 -39.47 -23.46 3.52
N ASP A 215 -38.96 -24.03 4.61
CA ASP A 215 -37.98 -23.38 5.49
C ASP A 215 -36.55 -23.56 4.96
N PHE A 216 -35.89 -22.45 4.64
CA PHE A 216 -34.50 -22.40 4.23
C PHE A 216 -33.62 -22.02 5.42
N LEU A 217 -32.41 -22.61 5.46
CA LEU A 217 -31.37 -22.23 6.40
C LEU A 217 -30.28 -21.47 5.65
N LEU A 218 -30.11 -20.21 6.02
CA LEU A 218 -29.09 -19.33 5.50
C LEU A 218 -27.95 -19.22 6.52
N SER A 219 -26.85 -19.91 6.25
CA SER A 219 -25.61 -19.82 7.02
C SER A 219 -24.64 -18.85 6.34
N ILE A 220 -24.15 -17.84 7.06
CA ILE A 220 -23.19 -16.87 6.55
C ILE A 220 -21.96 -16.96 7.46
N LEU A 221 -20.86 -17.42 6.88
CA LEU A 221 -19.60 -17.59 7.58
C LEU A 221 -18.63 -16.49 7.15
N LEU A 222 -18.01 -15.81 8.12
CA LEU A 222 -16.90 -14.90 7.92
C LEU A 222 -15.63 -15.60 8.44
N TYR A 223 -14.64 -15.82 7.57
CA TYR A 223 -13.41 -16.56 7.90
C TYR A 223 -13.67 -17.94 8.56
N GLY A 224 -14.70 -18.64 8.08
CA GLY A 224 -15.12 -19.94 8.63
C GLY A 224 -15.90 -19.89 9.94
N GLN A 225 -16.16 -18.71 10.50
CA GLN A 225 -16.97 -18.53 11.71
C GLN A 225 -18.35 -17.91 11.40
N PRO A 226 -19.43 -18.33 12.08
CA PRO A 226 -20.76 -17.78 11.85
C PRO A 226 -20.87 -16.32 12.28
N ILE A 227 -21.52 -15.50 11.45
CA ILE A 227 -21.82 -14.11 11.81
C ILE A 227 -22.95 -14.03 12.84
N LYS A 228 -23.17 -12.84 13.43
CA LYS A 228 -24.22 -12.64 14.43
C LYS A 228 -25.60 -12.97 13.86
N GLY A 229 -26.28 -13.94 14.48
CA GLY A 229 -27.62 -14.40 14.08
C GLY A 229 -27.63 -15.52 13.05
N SER A 230 -26.47 -15.94 12.54
CA SER A 230 -26.36 -17.08 11.63
C SER A 230 -26.32 -18.42 12.41
N PRO A 231 -27.01 -19.48 11.96
CA PRO A 231 -27.84 -19.57 10.76
C PRO A 231 -29.20 -18.88 10.90
N PHE A 232 -29.62 -18.18 9.84
CA PHE A 232 -30.94 -17.55 9.74
C PHE A 232 -31.94 -18.54 9.17
N ARG A 233 -33.16 -18.57 9.71
CA ARG A 233 -34.27 -19.37 9.20
C ARG A 233 -35.24 -18.47 8.44
N THR A 234 -35.40 -18.69 7.13
CA THR A 234 -36.30 -17.93 6.26
C THR A 234 -37.30 -18.88 5.61
N LYS A 235 -38.48 -18.39 5.22
CA LYS A 235 -39.53 -19.22 4.61
C LYS A 235 -39.79 -18.77 3.19
N ALA A 236 -39.74 -19.67 2.22
CA ALA A 236 -40.14 -19.36 0.85
C ALA A 236 -41.62 -19.74 0.62
N LEU A 237 -42.39 -18.81 0.05
CA LEU A 237 -43.83 -18.93 -0.22
C LEU A 237 -44.13 -18.76 -1.71
N LYS A 238 -45.26 -19.30 -2.19
CA LYS A 238 -45.79 -18.98 -3.53
C LYS A 238 -46.25 -17.52 -3.57
N ALA A 239 -46.14 -16.90 -4.74
CA ALA A 239 -46.51 -15.50 -4.98
C ALA A 239 -47.94 -15.12 -4.58
N CYS A 240 -48.85 -16.10 -4.48
CA CYS A 240 -50.24 -15.91 -4.06
C CYS A 240 -50.47 -15.80 -2.54
N ASP A 241 -49.46 -16.13 -1.71
CA ASP A 241 -49.59 -16.23 -0.25
C ASP A 241 -48.78 -15.17 0.53
N VAL A 242 -48.24 -14.17 -0.16
CA VAL A 242 -47.41 -13.12 0.45
C VAL A 242 -48.29 -11.98 0.97
N PRO A 243 -48.22 -11.60 2.26
CA PRO A 243 -48.91 -10.42 2.74
C PRO A 243 -48.36 -9.16 2.05
N PRO A 244 -49.22 -8.24 1.56
CA PRO A 244 -48.78 -7.07 0.81
C PRO A 244 -47.88 -6.15 1.65
N SER A 245 -46.75 -5.74 1.05
CA SER A 245 -45.86 -4.73 1.59
C SER A 245 -46.54 -3.34 1.59
N PRO A 246 -46.28 -2.46 2.58
CA PRO A 246 -46.86 -1.10 2.62
C PRO A 246 -46.50 -0.20 1.43
N ASP A 247 -45.49 -0.56 0.62
CA ASP A 247 -44.92 0.32 -0.42
C ASP A 247 -45.58 0.22 -1.82
N ASP A 248 -46.43 -0.77 -2.08
CA ASP A 248 -47.01 -1.01 -3.42
C ASP A 248 -48.21 -0.11 -3.79
N VAL A 249 -48.70 0.73 -2.88
CA VAL A 249 -49.92 1.53 -3.10
C VAL A 249 -49.68 2.81 -3.90
N LYS A 250 -48.42 3.20 -4.21
CA LYS A 250 -48.11 4.49 -4.87
C LYS A 250 -47.85 4.45 -6.38
N ARG A 251 -47.88 3.28 -7.04
CA ARG A 251 -47.67 3.20 -8.51
C ARG A 251 -48.91 2.73 -9.26
N ARG A 252 -50.02 3.45 -9.13
CA ARG A 252 -51.14 3.30 -10.08
C ARG A 252 -51.98 4.57 -10.25
N VAL A 253 -51.48 5.52 -11.03
CA VAL A 253 -52.34 6.50 -11.71
C VAL A 253 -51.95 6.56 -13.19
N LYS A 254 -52.91 6.18 -14.02
CA LYS A 254 -52.85 6.15 -15.49
C LYS A 254 -52.86 7.57 -16.06
N SER A 255 -52.03 7.82 -17.07
CA SER A 255 -52.10 8.95 -17.99
C SER A 255 -53.19 8.72 -19.06
N PRO A 256 -53.85 9.79 -19.55
CA PRO A 256 -54.46 9.78 -20.87
C PRO A 256 -53.88 10.87 -21.80
N SER A 257 -54.02 10.59 -23.09
CA SER A 257 -53.42 11.22 -24.26
C SER A 257 -54.15 12.47 -24.81
N SER A 258 -53.35 13.34 -25.44
CA SER A 258 -53.59 14.17 -26.63
C SER A 258 -54.86 15.04 -26.77
N GLY A 259 -54.63 16.36 -26.89
CA GLY A 259 -55.56 17.31 -27.50
C GLY A 259 -54.87 18.63 -27.86
N HIS A 260 -54.83 18.97 -29.15
CA HIS A 260 -54.31 20.23 -29.69
C HIS A 260 -55.16 21.43 -29.28
N ILE A 261 -54.56 22.47 -28.69
CA ILE A 261 -55.13 23.83 -28.67
C ILE A 261 -54.01 24.87 -28.84
N ARG A 262 -54.07 25.62 -29.95
CA ARG A 262 -53.35 26.88 -30.18
C ARG A 262 -53.93 27.95 -29.26
N GLN A 263 -53.12 28.60 -28.42
CA GLN A 263 -53.48 29.90 -27.83
C GLN A 263 -52.29 30.86 -27.76
N LYS A 264 -52.65 32.13 -27.87
CA LYS A 264 -51.88 33.26 -28.35
C LYS A 264 -50.80 33.74 -27.40
N ALA A 265 -49.76 34.34 -27.97
CA ALA A 265 -48.75 35.13 -27.29
C ALA A 265 -49.40 36.25 -26.47
N VAL A 266 -49.12 36.26 -25.16
CA VAL A 266 -49.38 37.39 -24.26
C VAL A 266 -48.04 37.84 -23.72
N ARG A 267 -47.71 39.12 -23.99
CA ARG A 267 -46.52 39.82 -23.51
C ARG A 267 -46.41 39.71 -21.99
N ARG A 268 -45.24 39.31 -21.48
CA ARG A 268 -44.87 39.51 -20.07
C ARG A 268 -44.01 40.78 -19.96
N PRO A 269 -44.23 41.61 -18.92
CA PRO A 269 -43.48 42.84 -18.72
C PRO A 269 -42.05 42.58 -18.21
N SER A 270 -41.20 43.57 -18.41
CA SER A 270 -39.80 43.63 -18.01
C SER A 270 -39.60 43.69 -16.49
N SER A 271 -38.58 42.95 -16.05
CA SER A 271 -37.74 43.08 -14.85
C SER A 271 -38.40 43.35 -13.50
N MET A 272 -38.09 42.51 -12.51
CA MET A 272 -37.70 42.95 -11.16
C MET A 272 -36.86 41.83 -10.52
N TYR A 273 -35.77 42.22 -9.87
CA TYR A 273 -34.74 41.40 -9.25
C TYR A 273 -35.28 40.22 -8.42
N GLY A 274 -34.76 39.03 -8.70
CA GLY A 274 -34.82 37.86 -7.82
C GLY A 274 -33.50 37.11 -7.93
N THR A 275 -32.63 37.28 -6.93
CA THR A 275 -31.34 36.61 -6.79
C THR A 275 -31.53 35.11 -6.61
N GLY A 276 -31.74 34.40 -7.71
CA GLY A 276 -31.71 32.95 -7.75
C GLY A 276 -30.27 32.48 -7.60
N LYS A 277 -29.87 32.11 -6.38
CA LYS A 277 -28.74 31.19 -6.18
C LYS A 277 -29.07 29.92 -6.97
N LYS A 278 -28.44 29.73 -8.13
CA LYS A 278 -28.35 28.43 -8.76
C LYS A 278 -27.75 27.50 -7.71
N LYS A 279 -28.57 26.58 -7.20
CA LYS A 279 -28.08 25.40 -6.51
C LYS A 279 -27.49 24.54 -7.62
N GLU A 280 -26.21 24.77 -7.93
CA GLU A 280 -25.43 23.79 -8.69
C GLU A 280 -25.43 22.52 -7.83
N ASN A 281 -25.94 21.42 -8.41
CA ASN A 281 -25.66 20.12 -7.84
C ASN A 281 -24.14 19.96 -7.89
N PRO A 282 -23.44 19.78 -6.77
CA PRO A 282 -22.00 19.61 -6.79
C PRO A 282 -21.71 18.38 -7.65
N ILE A 283 -20.94 18.57 -8.73
CA ILE A 283 -20.40 17.48 -9.51
C ILE A 283 -19.47 16.73 -8.56
N GLU A 284 -19.83 15.50 -8.20
CA GLU A 284 -18.96 14.64 -7.40
C GLU A 284 -17.69 14.38 -8.22
N ASP A 285 -16.57 14.92 -7.75
CA ASP A 285 -15.26 14.79 -8.39
C ASP A 285 -14.47 13.66 -7.73
N GLU A 286 -13.44 13.16 -8.40
CA GLU A 286 -12.57 12.10 -7.87
C GLU A 286 -11.61 12.61 -6.78
N LEU A 287 -11.61 13.92 -6.51
CA LEU A 287 -10.79 14.53 -5.47
C LEU A 287 -11.16 13.97 -4.10
N ILE A 288 -10.19 13.34 -3.44
CA ILE A 288 -10.31 12.81 -2.09
C ILE A 288 -10.00 13.92 -1.08
N PHE A 289 -8.85 14.58 -1.26
CA PHE A 289 -8.43 15.70 -0.41
C PHE A 289 -7.42 16.59 -1.12
N ARG A 290 -7.24 17.80 -0.59
CA ARG A 290 -6.19 18.74 -0.96
C ARG A 290 -5.43 19.20 0.27
N VAL A 291 -4.12 19.38 0.14
CA VAL A 291 -3.27 19.88 1.24
C VAL A 291 -2.38 20.98 0.73
N GLY A 292 -2.38 22.07 1.49
CA GLY A 292 -1.48 23.20 1.34
C GLY A 292 -2.16 24.47 0.88
N SER A 293 -1.45 25.55 1.15
CA SER A 293 -1.78 26.93 0.81
C SER A 293 -0.52 27.65 0.37
N ARG A 294 -0.67 28.84 -0.22
CA ARG A 294 0.46 29.67 -0.60
C ARG A 294 1.19 30.15 0.66
N GLY A 295 2.49 29.87 0.74
CA GLY A 295 3.31 30.42 1.82
C GLY A 295 4.65 29.73 2.00
N ARG A 296 5.20 29.88 3.21
CA ARG A 296 6.55 29.41 3.58
C ARG A 296 6.59 28.66 4.89
N GLU A 297 5.48 28.50 5.60
CA GLU A 297 5.39 27.76 6.85
C GLU A 297 5.24 26.25 6.61
N LYS A 298 5.03 25.47 7.68
CA LYS A 298 4.82 24.02 7.59
C LYS A 298 3.47 23.75 6.93
N GLY A 299 3.46 22.90 5.91
CA GLY A 299 2.25 22.62 5.13
C GLY A 299 1.94 23.67 4.06
N GLU A 300 2.69 24.76 3.97
CA GLU A 300 2.52 25.79 2.95
C GLU A 300 3.55 25.63 1.83
N PHE A 301 3.20 26.11 0.64
CA PHE A 301 4.05 25.99 -0.54
C PHE A 301 4.16 27.30 -1.32
N THR A 302 5.34 27.56 -1.88
CA THR A 302 5.52 28.68 -2.83
C THR A 302 5.62 28.18 -4.26
N ASN A 303 6.35 27.09 -4.53
CA ASN A 303 6.44 26.51 -5.87
C ASN A 303 6.69 24.99 -5.79
N LEU A 304 5.60 24.22 -5.70
CA LEU A 304 5.66 22.77 -5.73
C LEU A 304 6.24 22.29 -7.06
N GLN A 305 7.10 21.29 -7.02
CA GLN A 305 7.69 20.67 -8.19
C GLN A 305 7.42 19.16 -8.17
N GLY A 306 8.40 18.36 -7.74
CA GLY A 306 8.30 16.92 -7.65
C GLY A 306 7.48 16.49 -6.44
N ILE A 307 6.76 15.39 -6.62
CA ILE A 307 6.07 14.66 -5.58
C ILE A 307 6.42 13.18 -5.73
N SER A 308 6.60 12.50 -4.61
CA SER A 308 6.83 11.05 -4.59
C SER A 308 6.19 10.46 -3.35
N THR A 309 5.89 9.19 -3.42
CA THR A 309 5.22 8.42 -2.38
C THR A 309 6.11 7.26 -1.94
N SER A 310 6.03 6.89 -0.67
CA SER A 310 6.68 5.70 -0.12
C SER A 310 5.65 4.61 0.15
N SER A 311 6.06 3.35 0.06
CA SER A 311 5.27 2.20 0.51
C SER A 311 4.92 2.25 2.01
N SER A 312 5.66 3.05 2.79
CA SER A 312 5.35 3.33 4.21
C SER A 312 4.24 4.37 4.43
N GLY A 313 3.58 4.81 3.36
CA GLY A 313 2.48 5.78 3.43
C GLY A 313 2.92 7.23 3.67
N ARG A 314 4.04 7.62 3.06
CA ARG A 314 4.56 9.00 3.08
C ARG A 314 4.39 9.64 1.72
N ILE A 315 3.92 10.88 1.69
CA ILE A 315 3.92 11.77 0.52
C ILE A 315 5.03 12.79 0.72
N VAL A 316 6.00 12.84 -0.18
CA VAL A 316 7.18 13.71 -0.14
C VAL A 316 7.10 14.71 -1.28
N VAL A 317 7.16 16.00 -0.94
CA VAL A 317 6.97 17.11 -1.88
C VAL A 317 8.18 18.02 -1.86
N ALA A 318 8.75 18.29 -3.04
CA ALA A 318 9.80 19.28 -3.22
C ALA A 318 9.19 20.67 -3.49
N ASP A 319 9.57 21.66 -2.68
CA ASP A 319 9.24 23.06 -2.89
C ASP A 319 10.49 23.84 -3.28
N SER A 320 10.58 24.12 -4.58
CA SER A 320 11.76 24.73 -5.18
C SER A 320 12.05 26.14 -4.68
N ASN A 321 11.01 26.96 -4.46
CA ASN A 321 11.19 28.36 -4.07
C ASN A 321 11.35 28.53 -2.57
N ASN A 322 10.81 27.59 -1.78
CA ASN A 322 11.09 27.51 -0.33
C ASN A 322 12.37 26.73 0.00
N GLN A 323 13.05 26.19 -1.01
CA GLN A 323 14.28 25.40 -0.88
C GLN A 323 14.18 24.29 0.17
N CYS A 324 13.04 23.62 0.23
CA CYS A 324 12.77 22.60 1.23
C CYS A 324 12.02 21.41 0.63
N VAL A 325 12.07 20.30 1.35
CA VAL A 325 11.22 19.15 1.14
C VAL A 325 10.31 19.00 2.35
N GLN A 326 9.04 18.71 2.07
CA GLN A 326 8.01 18.49 3.07
C GLN A 326 7.44 17.08 2.92
N VAL A 327 7.21 16.41 4.04
CA VAL A 327 6.72 15.04 4.13
C VAL A 327 5.38 15.05 4.84
N PHE A 328 4.42 14.34 4.28
CA PHE A 328 3.05 14.17 4.76
C PHE A 328 2.70 12.68 4.86
N SER A 329 1.66 12.32 5.60
CA SER A 329 1.05 10.99 5.50
C SER A 329 0.11 10.89 4.29
N ASN A 330 -0.38 9.69 3.98
CA ASN A 330 -1.37 9.48 2.92
C ASN A 330 -2.70 10.18 3.18
N GLU A 331 -3.02 10.52 4.44
CA GLU A 331 -4.19 11.32 4.82
C GLU A 331 -3.90 12.84 4.75
N GLY A 332 -2.70 13.23 4.31
CA GLY A 332 -2.34 14.63 4.14
C GLY A 332 -1.82 15.33 5.40
N GLN A 333 -1.57 14.61 6.49
CA GLN A 333 -1.06 15.21 7.73
C GLN A 333 0.42 15.53 7.60
N PHE A 334 0.82 16.75 7.94
CA PHE A 334 2.23 17.16 7.96
C PHE A 334 3.05 16.32 8.94
N ARG A 335 4.22 15.84 8.51
CA ARG A 335 5.15 15.02 9.33
C ARG A 335 6.49 15.70 9.55
N LEU A 336 7.15 16.09 8.47
CA LEU A 336 8.53 16.57 8.52
C LEU A 336 8.74 17.66 7.46
N ARG A 337 9.62 18.61 7.77
CA ARG A 337 10.18 19.53 6.79
C ARG A 337 11.67 19.66 7.03
N PHE A 338 12.45 19.60 5.96
CA PHE A 338 13.90 19.80 6.00
C PHE A 338 14.38 20.48 4.71
N GLY A 339 15.65 20.88 4.72
CA GLY A 339 16.27 21.66 3.65
C GLY A 339 16.69 23.03 4.15
N VAL A 340 17.94 23.37 3.87
CA VAL A 340 18.51 24.68 4.18
C VAL A 340 18.93 25.30 2.87
N ARG A 341 18.57 26.56 2.63
CA ARG A 341 18.96 27.28 1.42
C ARG A 341 20.49 27.35 1.31
N GLY A 342 21.02 26.96 0.17
CA GLY A 342 22.44 27.17 -0.13
C GLY A 342 23.01 26.23 -1.18
N ARG A 343 24.33 26.32 -1.33
CA ARG A 343 25.11 25.65 -2.40
C ARG A 343 26.19 24.71 -1.87
N SER A 344 26.09 24.32 -0.61
CA SER A 344 26.98 23.33 0.02
C SER A 344 26.30 21.96 0.08
N PRO A 345 27.03 20.85 0.24
CA PRO A 345 26.43 19.54 0.49
C PRO A 345 25.42 19.59 1.66
N GLY A 346 24.25 18.97 1.48
CA GLY A 346 23.13 19.02 2.44
C GLY A 346 22.24 20.27 2.36
N GLN A 347 22.65 21.30 1.60
CA GLN A 347 21.82 22.46 1.31
C GLN A 347 21.09 22.28 -0.03
N LEU A 348 19.96 22.98 -0.17
CA LEU A 348 19.11 22.97 -1.35
C LEU A 348 19.04 24.39 -1.95
N GLN A 349 19.16 24.51 -3.26
CA GLN A 349 19.07 25.78 -3.97
C GLN A 349 17.80 25.86 -4.82
N ARG A 350 17.53 24.83 -5.62
CA ARG A 350 16.29 24.69 -6.39
C ARG A 350 15.89 23.22 -6.50
N PRO A 351 15.41 22.60 -5.40
CA PRO A 351 14.98 21.21 -5.41
C PRO A 351 13.78 21.05 -6.35
N THR A 352 13.89 20.16 -7.33
CA THR A 352 12.86 19.93 -8.35
C THR A 352 12.25 18.55 -8.19
N GLY A 353 12.95 17.49 -8.58
CA GLY A 353 12.46 16.13 -8.46
C GLY A 353 12.78 15.56 -7.09
N VAL A 354 11.87 14.75 -6.58
CA VAL A 354 12.06 13.98 -5.37
C VAL A 354 11.57 12.56 -5.61
N THR A 355 12.27 11.58 -5.05
CA THR A 355 11.85 10.18 -5.02
C THR A 355 12.24 9.57 -3.69
N VAL A 356 11.56 8.50 -3.29
CA VAL A 356 11.87 7.73 -2.09
C VAL A 356 12.30 6.33 -2.51
N ASP A 357 13.46 5.88 -2.03
CA ASP A 357 13.94 4.53 -2.33
C ASP A 357 13.28 3.46 -1.43
N MET A 358 13.64 2.18 -1.63
CA MET A 358 13.11 1.07 -0.83
C MET A 358 13.52 1.10 0.65
N ASN A 359 14.60 1.81 1.00
CA ASN A 359 15.06 2.01 2.37
C ASN A 359 14.36 3.20 3.04
N GLY A 360 13.58 3.99 2.29
CA GLY A 360 12.95 5.22 2.74
C GLY A 360 13.85 6.46 2.62
N ASP A 361 15.05 6.33 2.05
CA ASP A 361 15.92 7.47 1.77
C ASP A 361 15.24 8.39 0.75
N ILE A 362 15.37 9.70 0.97
CA ILE A 362 14.78 10.73 0.13
C ILE A 362 15.85 11.27 -0.81
N ILE A 363 15.65 11.06 -2.11
CA ILE A 363 16.59 11.44 -3.15
C ILE A 363 16.03 12.66 -3.88
N ILE A 364 16.82 13.73 -3.94
CA ILE A 364 16.38 15.05 -4.41
C ILE A 364 17.30 15.53 -5.54
N ALA A 365 16.72 15.78 -6.70
CA ALA A 365 17.38 16.49 -7.79
C ALA A 365 17.35 18.00 -7.51
N ASP A 366 18.52 18.63 -7.48
CA ASP A 366 18.65 20.08 -7.30
C ASP A 366 19.13 20.71 -8.59
N TYR A 367 18.22 21.44 -9.25
CA TYR A 367 18.47 21.97 -10.59
C TYR A 367 19.62 22.98 -10.60
N ASP A 368 19.66 23.89 -9.62
CA ASP A 368 20.62 24.99 -9.60
C ASP A 368 21.97 24.56 -9.00
N ASN A 369 21.96 23.66 -8.02
CA ASN A 369 23.19 23.06 -7.50
C ASN A 369 23.79 22.03 -8.46
N ARG A 370 23.01 21.51 -9.41
CA ARG A 370 23.43 20.57 -10.45
C ARG A 370 24.01 19.27 -9.89
N TRP A 371 23.34 18.73 -8.88
CA TRP A 371 23.61 17.40 -8.34
C TRP A 371 22.32 16.78 -7.82
N VAL A 372 22.39 15.50 -7.47
CA VAL A 372 21.34 14.82 -6.72
C VAL A 372 21.83 14.57 -5.30
N SER A 373 21.02 14.92 -4.31
CA SER A 373 21.32 14.73 -2.89
C SER A 373 20.49 13.57 -2.33
N ILE A 374 21.09 12.75 -1.46
CA ILE A 374 20.44 11.64 -0.79
C ILE A 374 20.35 11.97 0.70
N PHE A 375 19.14 11.92 1.25
CA PHE A 375 18.84 12.17 2.66
C PHE A 375 18.24 10.93 3.29
N SER A 376 18.43 10.75 4.60
CA SER A 376 17.72 9.72 5.37
C SER A 376 16.22 10.02 5.43
N PRO A 377 15.38 9.06 5.85
CA PRO A 377 13.94 9.28 6.03
C PRO A 377 13.61 10.41 7.02
N GLU A 378 14.53 10.79 7.90
CA GLU A 378 14.43 11.88 8.87
C GLU A 378 14.97 13.22 8.33
N GLY A 379 15.39 13.27 7.07
CA GLY A 379 15.88 14.49 6.42
C GLY A 379 17.34 14.83 6.74
N LYS A 380 18.15 13.86 7.21
CA LYS A 380 19.59 14.05 7.43
C LYS A 380 20.36 13.79 6.14
N PHE A 381 21.25 14.70 5.75
CA PHE A 381 22.06 14.53 4.54
C PHE A 381 23.01 13.32 4.67
N LYS A 382 23.00 12.45 3.67
CA LYS A 382 23.90 11.27 3.59
C LYS A 382 25.02 11.52 2.59
N THR A 383 24.67 11.79 1.34
CA THR A 383 25.65 11.98 0.26
C THR A 383 25.07 12.75 -0.92
N LYS A 384 25.91 13.08 -1.90
CA LYS A 384 25.50 13.66 -3.18
C LYS A 384 26.17 12.95 -4.34
N ILE A 385 25.47 12.85 -5.47
CA ILE A 385 25.94 12.19 -6.69
C ILE A 385 25.76 13.11 -7.92
N GLY A 386 26.43 12.78 -9.03
CA GLY A 386 26.28 13.49 -10.30
C GLY A 386 26.89 14.90 -10.37
N ALA A 387 27.51 15.39 -9.28
CA ALA A 387 28.19 16.68 -9.27
C ALA A 387 29.27 16.76 -10.36
N GLY A 388 29.25 17.83 -11.15
CA GLY A 388 30.14 18.02 -12.30
C GLY A 388 29.74 17.26 -13.57
N ARG A 389 28.69 16.42 -13.52
CA ARG A 389 28.14 15.71 -14.69
C ARG A 389 26.78 16.25 -15.10
N LEU A 390 25.97 16.66 -14.12
CA LEU A 390 24.63 17.21 -14.34
C LEU A 390 24.69 18.71 -14.64
N MET A 391 23.75 19.17 -15.47
CA MET A 391 23.62 20.56 -15.92
C MET A 391 22.35 21.24 -15.41
N GLY A 392 21.27 20.48 -15.24
CA GLY A 392 20.00 20.96 -14.70
C GLY A 392 19.05 19.78 -14.46
N PRO A 393 19.29 18.96 -13.42
CA PRO A 393 18.46 17.80 -13.14
C PRO A 393 17.05 18.24 -12.73
N LYS A 394 16.03 17.57 -13.26
CA LYS A 394 14.61 17.77 -12.90
C LYS A 394 14.04 16.51 -12.26
N GLY A 395 13.60 15.55 -13.06
CA GLY A 395 13.04 14.29 -12.61
C GLY A 395 14.08 13.36 -12.01
N VAL A 396 13.67 12.62 -10.99
CA VAL A 396 14.47 11.53 -10.40
C VAL A 396 13.54 10.38 -10.03
N ALA A 397 13.99 9.15 -10.28
CA ALA A 397 13.31 7.92 -9.90
C ALA A 397 14.35 6.87 -9.48
N VAL A 398 13.89 5.83 -8.79
CA VAL A 398 14.72 4.67 -8.41
C VAL A 398 14.13 3.43 -9.06
N ASP A 399 14.96 2.62 -9.71
CA ASP A 399 14.54 1.32 -10.25
C ASP A 399 14.54 0.23 -9.16
N ARG A 400 14.08 -0.98 -9.51
CA ARG A 400 14.04 -2.09 -8.55
C ARG A 400 15.42 -2.61 -8.11
N ASN A 401 16.47 -2.24 -8.84
CA ASN A 401 17.86 -2.61 -8.54
C ASN A 401 18.55 -1.56 -7.65
N GLY A 402 17.87 -0.46 -7.31
CA GLY A 402 18.43 0.65 -6.54
C GLY A 402 19.26 1.62 -7.38
N HIS A 403 19.17 1.57 -8.71
CA HIS A 403 19.75 2.59 -9.57
C HIS A 403 18.93 3.88 -9.50
N ILE A 404 19.63 5.01 -9.49
CA ILE A 404 19.06 6.34 -9.45
C ILE A 404 19.05 6.89 -10.88
N ILE A 405 17.85 7.02 -11.43
CA ILE A 405 17.62 7.54 -12.78
C ILE A 405 17.32 9.03 -12.67
N VAL A 406 18.09 9.85 -13.38
CA VAL A 406 18.05 11.30 -13.28
C VAL A 406 17.82 11.89 -14.67
N VAL A 407 16.72 12.62 -14.81
CA VAL A 407 16.44 13.40 -16.02
C VAL A 407 17.16 14.73 -15.92
N ASP A 408 18.12 14.96 -16.82
CA ASP A 408 18.79 16.24 -16.97
C ASP A 408 18.10 17.07 -18.04
N ASN A 409 17.23 17.97 -17.57
CA ASN A 409 16.44 18.85 -18.41
C ASN A 409 17.31 19.78 -19.26
N LYS A 410 18.38 20.35 -18.68
CA LYS A 410 19.23 21.31 -19.38
C LYS A 410 20.18 20.64 -20.36
N ALA A 411 20.62 19.42 -20.07
CA ALA A 411 21.43 18.62 -20.99
C ALA A 411 20.59 17.84 -22.03
N CYS A 412 19.26 17.78 -21.89
CA CYS A 412 18.37 16.99 -22.73
C CYS A 412 18.74 15.49 -22.78
N CYS A 413 19.05 14.91 -21.62
CA CYS A 413 19.45 13.50 -21.52
C CYS A 413 19.05 12.91 -20.18
N VAL A 414 19.17 11.59 -20.06
CA VAL A 414 18.89 10.83 -18.84
C VAL A 414 20.17 10.12 -18.42
N PHE A 415 20.46 10.15 -17.11
CA PHE A 415 21.58 9.47 -16.50
C PHE A 415 21.06 8.36 -15.59
N ILE A 416 21.73 7.21 -15.59
CA ILE A 416 21.49 6.13 -14.63
C ILE A 416 22.73 5.99 -13.75
N PHE A 417 22.57 6.20 -12.45
CA PHE A 417 23.63 6.05 -11.47
C PHE A 417 23.40 4.84 -10.58
N GLN A 418 24.48 4.20 -10.13
CA GLN A 418 24.42 3.34 -8.95
C GLN A 418 24.17 4.19 -7.69
N SER A 419 23.70 3.57 -6.62
CA SER A 419 23.48 4.22 -5.32
C SER A 419 24.75 4.87 -4.74
N ASN A 420 25.94 4.35 -5.09
CA ASN A 420 27.24 4.93 -4.74
C ASN A 420 27.65 6.14 -5.61
N GLY A 421 26.85 6.51 -6.63
CA GLY A 421 27.08 7.62 -7.54
C GLY A 421 27.90 7.31 -8.79
N LYS A 422 28.33 6.05 -9.00
CA LYS A 422 28.98 5.61 -10.25
C LYS A 422 27.97 5.69 -11.40
N LEU A 423 28.39 6.27 -12.52
CA LEU A 423 27.57 6.31 -13.74
C LEU A 423 27.51 4.91 -14.37
N VAL A 424 26.30 4.43 -14.62
CA VAL A 424 26.03 3.18 -15.37
C VAL A 424 25.92 3.51 -16.85
N THR A 425 24.95 4.35 -17.22
CA THR A 425 24.69 4.72 -18.61
C THR A 425 24.13 6.14 -18.70
N LYS A 426 24.20 6.71 -19.89
CA LYS A 426 23.64 8.01 -20.26
C LYS A 426 23.09 7.92 -21.68
N PHE A 427 21.86 8.35 -21.87
CA PHE A 427 21.21 8.36 -23.19
C PHE A 427 20.41 9.63 -23.43
N GLY A 428 20.13 9.91 -24.71
CA GLY A 428 19.45 11.11 -25.15
C GLY A 428 20.38 12.28 -25.50
N SER A 429 19.91 13.11 -26.41
CA SER A 429 20.55 14.37 -26.81
C SER A 429 19.48 15.40 -27.16
N ARG A 430 19.82 16.68 -27.28
CA ARG A 430 18.85 17.71 -27.65
C ARG A 430 18.28 17.47 -29.06
N GLY A 431 16.96 17.56 -29.21
CA GLY A 431 16.27 17.55 -30.50
C GLY A 431 14.86 16.95 -30.44
N THR A 432 14.27 16.72 -31.61
CA THR A 432 12.87 16.28 -31.78
C THR A 432 12.73 14.83 -32.24
N ALA A 433 13.84 14.20 -32.65
CA ALA A 433 13.83 12.80 -33.08
C ALA A 433 13.46 11.84 -31.94
N GLU A 434 13.13 10.59 -32.28
CA GLU A 434 12.64 9.58 -31.33
C GLU A 434 13.58 9.40 -30.14
N ARG A 435 14.89 9.28 -30.39
CA ARG A 435 15.93 9.11 -29.36
C ARG A 435 16.43 10.41 -28.71
N GLN A 436 15.93 11.56 -29.12
CA GLN A 436 16.35 12.88 -28.63
C GLN A 436 15.35 13.44 -27.61
N PHE A 437 15.68 14.51 -26.90
CA PHE A 437 14.75 15.19 -25.99
C PHE A 437 14.77 16.70 -26.20
N ALA A 438 13.64 17.35 -25.93
CA ALA A 438 13.52 18.79 -25.86
C ALA A 438 12.96 19.18 -24.48
N GLY A 439 13.88 19.35 -23.52
CA GLY A 439 13.51 19.65 -22.14
C GLY A 439 12.79 18.49 -21.45
N PRO A 440 13.42 17.30 -21.34
CA PRO A 440 12.80 16.19 -20.61
C PRO A 440 12.54 16.61 -19.15
N HIS A 441 11.44 16.15 -18.58
CA HIS A 441 10.90 16.72 -17.33
C HIS A 441 10.96 15.74 -16.14
N PHE A 442 9.96 14.86 -15.97
CA PHE A 442 9.95 13.82 -14.95
C PHE A 442 10.19 12.43 -15.53
N VAL A 443 10.42 11.48 -14.63
CA VAL A 443 10.67 10.07 -14.94
C VAL A 443 9.95 9.18 -13.94
N ALA A 444 9.45 8.05 -14.41
CA ALA A 444 8.96 6.93 -13.60
C ALA A 444 9.58 5.62 -14.11
N VAL A 445 9.54 4.59 -13.27
CA VAL A 445 9.98 3.24 -13.61
C VAL A 445 8.83 2.28 -13.39
N ASN A 446 8.55 1.43 -14.37
CA ASN A 446 7.48 0.45 -14.25
C ASN A 446 7.97 -0.87 -13.65
N ASN A 447 7.06 -1.85 -13.54
CA ASN A 447 7.35 -3.15 -12.94
C ASN A 447 8.35 -4.01 -13.74
N LYS A 448 8.62 -3.66 -15.01
CA LYS A 448 9.61 -4.30 -15.88
C LYS A 448 10.96 -3.57 -15.88
N ASN A 449 11.16 -2.58 -15.00
CA ASN A 449 12.30 -1.65 -15.00
C ASN A 449 12.42 -0.81 -16.28
N GLU A 450 11.34 -0.66 -17.06
CA GLU A 450 11.33 0.28 -18.18
C GLU A 450 11.18 1.71 -17.65
N ILE A 451 11.92 2.62 -18.28
CA ILE A 451 12.06 4.01 -17.87
C ILE A 451 11.11 4.85 -18.72
N VAL A 452 10.13 5.49 -18.08
CA VAL A 452 9.12 6.32 -18.72
C VAL A 452 9.45 7.78 -18.47
N VAL A 453 9.69 8.55 -19.53
CA VAL A 453 10.16 9.94 -19.46
C VAL A 453 9.20 10.86 -20.23
N THR A 454 8.76 11.93 -19.58
CA THR A 454 7.98 12.99 -20.24
C THR A 454 8.92 13.97 -20.94
N ASP A 455 8.63 14.28 -22.21
CA ASP A 455 9.40 15.20 -23.04
C ASP A 455 8.62 16.49 -23.26
N PHE A 456 8.92 17.52 -22.45
CA PHE A 456 8.08 18.70 -22.26
C PHE A 456 7.84 19.47 -23.57
N HIS A 457 8.91 19.86 -24.29
CA HIS A 457 8.74 20.66 -25.51
C HIS A 457 8.42 19.83 -26.75
N ASN A 458 8.55 18.49 -26.67
CA ASN A 458 8.14 17.59 -27.76
C ASN A 458 6.72 17.02 -27.55
N HIS A 459 6.02 17.44 -26.49
CA HIS A 459 4.62 17.06 -26.21
C HIS A 459 4.37 15.54 -26.26
N SER A 460 5.30 14.76 -25.71
CA SER A 460 5.23 13.30 -25.81
C SER A 460 5.85 12.61 -24.59
N VAL A 461 5.58 11.32 -24.47
CA VAL A 461 6.19 10.42 -23.48
C VAL A 461 7.01 9.39 -24.22
N LYS A 462 8.19 9.08 -23.68
CA LYS A 462 9.16 8.17 -24.28
C LYS A 462 9.51 7.08 -23.27
N VAL A 463 9.49 5.84 -23.74
CA VAL A 463 9.74 4.65 -22.92
C VAL A 463 11.03 3.99 -23.38
N TYR A 464 11.89 3.65 -22.41
CA TYR A 464 13.19 3.05 -22.61
C TYR A 464 13.32 1.77 -21.79
N SER A 465 14.21 0.87 -22.19
CA SER A 465 14.59 -0.28 -21.37
C SER A 465 15.39 0.16 -20.14
N ALA A 466 15.63 -0.77 -19.21
CA ALA A 466 16.49 -0.55 -18.05
C ALA A 466 17.92 -0.11 -18.43
N ASP A 467 18.42 -0.54 -19.59
CA ASP A 467 19.75 -0.21 -20.11
C ASP A 467 19.80 1.13 -20.88
N GLY A 468 18.64 1.77 -21.07
CA GLY A 468 18.53 3.05 -21.79
C GLY A 468 18.31 2.91 -23.30
N GLU A 469 17.94 1.74 -23.80
CA GLU A 469 17.56 1.55 -25.20
C GLU A 469 16.14 2.05 -25.44
N PHE A 470 15.92 2.76 -26.55
CA PHE A 470 14.60 3.29 -26.89
C PHE A 470 13.64 2.17 -27.28
N LEU A 471 12.47 2.12 -26.64
CA LEU A 471 11.42 1.14 -26.94
C LEU A 471 10.36 1.76 -27.84
N PHE A 472 9.66 2.79 -27.36
CA PHE A 472 8.61 3.46 -28.10
C PHE A 472 8.32 4.87 -27.56
N LYS A 473 7.51 5.62 -28.32
CA LYS A 473 7.03 6.96 -27.99
C LYS A 473 5.51 6.98 -28.22
N PHE A 474 4.80 7.69 -27.36
CA PHE A 474 3.40 8.04 -27.59
C PHE A 474 3.12 9.49 -27.23
N GLY A 475 1.99 10.00 -27.73
CA GLY A 475 1.57 11.38 -27.57
C GLY A 475 2.08 12.34 -28.65
N SER A 476 1.29 13.38 -28.87
CA SER A 476 1.56 14.48 -29.80
C SER A 476 1.02 15.79 -29.23
N HIS A 477 1.44 16.92 -29.80
CA HIS A 477 0.87 18.22 -29.44
C HIS A 477 -0.65 18.26 -29.69
N GLY A 478 -1.41 18.75 -28.71
CA GLY A 478 -2.84 19.02 -28.87
C GLY A 478 -3.64 18.88 -27.57
N GLU A 479 -4.97 18.91 -27.72
CA GLU A 479 -5.95 18.90 -26.62
C GLU A 479 -6.83 17.64 -26.61
N GLY A 480 -6.74 16.78 -27.64
CA GLY A 480 -7.53 15.55 -27.74
C GLY A 480 -7.03 14.42 -26.82
N ASN A 481 -7.71 13.27 -26.89
CA ASN A 481 -7.33 12.06 -26.17
C ASN A 481 -5.94 11.59 -26.60
N GLY A 482 -5.06 11.38 -25.63
CA GLY A 482 -3.68 10.99 -25.87
C GLY A 482 -2.79 12.08 -26.46
N GLN A 483 -3.29 13.30 -26.61
CA GLN A 483 -2.48 14.47 -26.97
C GLN A 483 -2.07 15.24 -25.71
N PHE A 484 -0.93 15.92 -25.78
CA PHE A 484 -0.37 16.68 -24.67
C PHE A 484 -0.07 18.12 -25.07
N ASN A 485 -0.12 19.01 -24.08
CA ASN A 485 0.48 20.33 -24.16
C ASN A 485 1.50 20.47 -23.03
N ALA A 486 2.71 20.00 -23.29
CA ALA A 486 3.84 20.08 -22.38
C ALA A 486 3.69 19.19 -21.14
N PRO A 487 3.79 17.86 -21.30
CA PRO A 487 3.63 16.91 -20.20
C PRO A 487 4.74 17.06 -19.17
N THR A 488 4.38 16.91 -17.89
CA THR A 488 5.28 17.09 -16.74
C THR A 488 5.38 15.80 -15.92
N GLY A 489 4.56 15.62 -14.88
CA GLY A 489 4.64 14.50 -13.96
C GLY A 489 4.23 13.19 -14.63
N VAL A 490 4.89 12.10 -14.25
CA VAL A 490 4.54 10.75 -14.71
C VAL A 490 4.67 9.77 -13.56
N ALA A 491 3.73 8.84 -13.47
CA ALA A 491 3.77 7.68 -12.60
C ALA A 491 3.29 6.44 -13.36
N VAL A 492 3.64 5.26 -12.86
CA VAL A 492 3.18 3.99 -13.41
C VAL A 492 2.57 3.16 -12.30
N ASP A 493 1.37 2.61 -12.53
CA ASP A 493 0.67 1.79 -11.54
C ASP A 493 1.15 0.32 -11.55
N SER A 494 0.56 -0.48 -10.66
CA SER A 494 0.85 -1.92 -10.55
C SER A 494 0.46 -2.73 -11.79
N ASN A 495 -0.52 -2.27 -12.55
CA ASN A 495 -0.99 -2.89 -13.79
C ASN A 495 -0.12 -2.50 -15.01
N GLY A 496 0.78 -1.52 -14.83
CA GLY A 496 1.62 -0.98 -15.89
C GLY A 496 0.98 0.18 -16.65
N ASN A 497 -0.14 0.72 -16.17
CA ASN A 497 -0.76 1.91 -16.74
C ASN A 497 0.10 3.14 -16.42
N ILE A 498 0.27 4.01 -17.41
CA ILE A 498 1.07 5.22 -17.32
C ILE A 498 0.13 6.40 -17.05
N ILE A 499 0.31 7.10 -15.94
CA ILE A 499 -0.46 8.30 -15.59
C ILE A 499 0.41 9.53 -15.81
N VAL A 500 -0.09 10.50 -16.57
CA VAL A 500 0.68 11.66 -17.02
C VAL A 500 -0.06 12.95 -16.67
N ALA A 501 0.62 13.85 -15.97
CA ALA A 501 0.18 15.23 -15.79
C ALA A 501 0.49 16.05 -17.05
N ASP A 502 -0.53 16.70 -17.59
CA ASP A 502 -0.46 17.52 -18.79
C ASP A 502 -0.53 18.99 -18.39
N TRP A 503 0.64 19.62 -18.25
CA TRP A 503 0.76 20.93 -17.60
C TRP A 503 0.00 22.03 -18.34
N GLY A 504 0.13 22.09 -19.66
CA GLY A 504 -0.49 23.13 -20.49
C GLY A 504 -1.99 22.96 -20.66
N ASN A 505 -2.49 21.72 -20.63
CA ASN A 505 -3.94 21.44 -20.67
C ASN A 505 -4.56 21.32 -19.27
N SER A 506 -3.77 21.47 -18.21
CA SER A 506 -4.22 21.43 -16.81
C SER A 506 -5.08 20.21 -16.44
N ARG A 507 -4.65 19.03 -16.90
CA ARG A 507 -5.38 17.76 -16.73
C ARG A 507 -4.43 16.60 -16.43
N ILE A 508 -4.99 15.44 -16.10
CA ILE A 508 -4.26 14.18 -15.95
C ILE A 508 -4.86 13.14 -16.89
N GLN A 509 -4.00 12.42 -17.59
CA GLN A 509 -4.36 11.35 -18.53
C GLN A 509 -3.79 10.01 -18.09
N VAL A 510 -4.54 8.94 -18.32
CA VAL A 510 -4.17 7.56 -18.03
C VAL A 510 -4.05 6.79 -19.34
N PHE A 511 -2.97 6.02 -19.47
CA PHE A 511 -2.64 5.22 -20.64
C PHE A 511 -2.34 3.79 -20.21
N ASP A 512 -2.52 2.83 -21.11
CA ASP A 512 -2.03 1.47 -20.89
C ASP A 512 -0.49 1.40 -21.04
N SER A 513 0.07 0.21 -20.81
CA SER A 513 1.51 -0.03 -20.94
C SER A 513 2.07 0.12 -22.36
N SER A 514 1.22 0.20 -23.39
CA SER A 514 1.61 0.45 -24.79
C SER A 514 1.52 1.93 -25.18
N GLY A 515 1.00 2.78 -24.30
CA GLY A 515 0.77 4.20 -24.56
C GLY A 515 -0.58 4.51 -25.22
N SER A 516 -1.53 3.56 -25.21
CA SER A 516 -2.89 3.79 -25.68
C SER A 516 -3.71 4.50 -24.61
N PHE A 517 -4.47 5.52 -25.00
CA PHE A 517 -5.29 6.30 -24.09
C PHE A 517 -6.40 5.45 -23.47
N LEU A 518 -6.56 5.53 -22.14
CA LEU A 518 -7.62 4.87 -21.40
C LEU A 518 -8.68 5.86 -20.93
N SER A 519 -8.27 6.85 -20.13
CA SER A 519 -9.20 7.79 -19.49
C SER A 519 -8.51 9.08 -19.03
N TYR A 520 -9.34 10.05 -18.64
CA TYR A 520 -8.91 11.18 -17.83
C TYR A 520 -9.21 10.88 -16.36
N ILE A 521 -8.40 11.42 -15.45
CA ILE A 521 -8.80 11.56 -14.05
C ILE A 521 -9.72 12.77 -13.97
N ASN A 522 -10.87 12.64 -13.30
CA ASN A 522 -11.79 13.76 -13.16
C ASN A 522 -11.17 14.81 -12.23
N THR A 523 -11.09 16.04 -12.71
CA THR A 523 -10.56 17.19 -11.96
C THR A 523 -11.46 18.42 -12.13
N LEU A 524 -12.74 18.22 -12.48
CA LEU A 524 -13.62 19.31 -12.90
C LEU A 524 -14.13 20.17 -11.73
N ALA A 525 -14.32 19.60 -10.53
CA ALA A 525 -14.85 20.38 -9.41
C ALA A 525 -13.78 21.26 -8.76
N ASP A 526 -12.53 20.80 -8.72
CA ASP A 526 -11.38 21.59 -8.29
C ASP A 526 -10.25 21.50 -9.34
N PRO A 527 -10.30 22.35 -10.38
CA PRO A 527 -9.36 22.33 -11.49
C PRO A 527 -7.91 22.45 -11.06
N LEU A 528 -7.04 21.75 -11.78
CA LEU A 528 -5.59 21.89 -11.64
C LEU A 528 -5.14 23.17 -12.34
N TYR A 529 -4.08 23.81 -11.85
CA TYR A 529 -3.39 24.88 -12.56
C TYR A 529 -1.90 24.59 -12.60
N GLY A 530 -1.41 24.17 -13.77
CA GLY A 530 -0.02 23.80 -13.96
C GLY A 530 0.40 22.61 -13.09
N PRO A 531 -0.19 21.42 -13.27
CA PRO A 531 0.22 20.22 -12.55
C PRO A 531 1.70 19.88 -12.85
N GLN A 532 2.46 19.61 -11.81
CA GLN A 532 3.90 19.33 -11.88
C GLN A 532 4.17 17.84 -11.68
N GLY A 533 4.82 17.45 -10.58
CA GLY A 533 5.05 16.05 -10.25
C GLY A 533 3.75 15.29 -10.00
N LEU A 534 3.78 13.99 -10.27
CA LEU A 534 2.68 13.07 -10.04
C LEU A 534 3.25 11.76 -9.47
N ALA A 535 2.56 11.16 -8.50
CA ALA A 535 2.93 9.90 -7.88
C ALA A 535 1.70 9.09 -7.47
N LEU A 536 1.88 7.79 -7.18
CA LEU A 536 0.82 6.90 -6.71
C LEU A 536 1.06 6.51 -5.26
N THR A 537 0.07 6.74 -4.39
CA THR A 537 0.14 6.24 -3.00
C THR A 537 0.14 4.71 -2.96
N SER A 538 0.58 4.14 -1.83
CA SER A 538 0.48 2.71 -1.53
C SER A 538 -0.94 2.14 -1.66
N ASP A 539 -1.93 3.00 -1.50
CA ASP A 539 -3.37 2.72 -1.49
C ASP A 539 -4.00 2.97 -2.88
N GLY A 540 -3.18 3.26 -3.89
CA GLY A 540 -3.59 3.37 -5.29
C GLY A 540 -4.10 4.74 -5.71
N HIS A 541 -4.14 5.74 -4.82
CA HIS A 541 -4.54 7.10 -5.16
C HIS A 541 -3.46 7.85 -5.93
N VAL A 542 -3.88 8.68 -6.90
CA VAL A 542 -2.99 9.58 -7.63
C VAL A 542 -2.82 10.87 -6.86
N VAL A 543 -1.57 11.24 -6.57
CA VAL A 543 -1.23 12.51 -5.93
C VAL A 543 -0.49 13.38 -6.92
N VAL A 544 -0.97 14.61 -7.11
CA VAL A 544 -0.39 15.57 -8.06
C VAL A 544 -0.04 16.87 -7.35
N ALA A 545 1.11 17.44 -7.69
CA ALA A 545 1.50 18.78 -7.27
C ALA A 545 0.81 19.83 -8.14
N ASP A 546 -0.19 20.52 -7.60
CA ASP A 546 -0.92 21.60 -8.25
C ASP A 546 -0.23 22.94 -7.96
N SER A 547 0.77 23.26 -8.78
CA SER A 547 1.68 24.38 -8.51
C SER A 547 1.01 25.75 -8.52
N GLY A 548 0.02 25.96 -9.41
CA GLY A 548 -0.72 27.21 -9.51
C GLY A 548 -1.65 27.47 -8.32
N ASN A 549 -2.17 26.41 -7.70
CA ASN A 549 -2.99 26.49 -6.49
C ASN A 549 -2.18 26.35 -5.18
N HIS A 550 -0.86 26.19 -5.26
CA HIS A 550 0.02 26.01 -4.11
C HIS A 550 -0.39 24.87 -3.17
N CYS A 551 -0.85 23.76 -3.73
CA CYS A 551 -1.27 22.58 -2.97
C CYS A 551 -0.93 21.30 -3.72
N PHE A 552 -0.97 20.17 -3.03
CA PHE A 552 -1.09 18.88 -3.71
C PHE A 552 -2.50 18.33 -3.53
N LYS A 553 -2.97 17.61 -4.54
CA LYS A 553 -4.32 17.02 -4.59
C LYS A 553 -4.21 15.51 -4.75
N ALA A 554 -5.03 14.78 -4.01
CA ALA A 554 -5.12 13.34 -4.09
C ALA A 554 -6.46 12.95 -4.74
N TYR A 555 -6.41 12.15 -5.78
CA TYR A 555 -7.56 11.70 -6.55
C TYR A 555 -7.74 10.19 -6.41
N ARG A 556 -9.01 9.78 -6.37
CA ARG A 556 -9.40 8.38 -6.49
C ARG A 556 -9.03 7.91 -7.88
N TYR A 557 -8.25 6.85 -7.94
CA TYR A 557 -7.88 6.19 -9.18
C TYR A 557 -8.29 4.74 -9.05
N LEU A 558 -9.34 4.37 -9.79
CA LEU A 558 -9.81 3.00 -9.85
C LEU A 558 -8.97 2.28 -10.90
N GLN A 559 -8.16 1.34 -10.43
CA GLN A 559 -7.33 0.47 -11.26
C GLN A 559 -8.15 -0.54 -12.06
#